data_AF-A0A9D2U082-F1
#
_entry.id   AF-A0A9D2U082-F1
#
_cell.length_a   1.000
_cell.length_b   1.000
_cell.length_c   1.000
_cell.angle_alpha   90.00
_cell.angle_beta   90.00
_cell.angle_gamma   90.00
#
_symmetry.space_group_name_H-M   'P 1'
#
loop_
_entity.id
_entity.type
_entity.pdbx_description
1 polymer ?
#
loop_
_entity_poly.entity_id
_entity_poly.type
_entity_poly.pdbx_seq_one_letter_code
_entity_poly.pdbx_strand_id
1 'polypeptide(L)' 'MPLPQEKIYTTDDIYALPDGQRAELIDGQMFMTAPPTRKHQEIIGELFAVIREYILRHK' A
#
# COMPACT_ATOMS: atom_id res chain seq x y z
N MET A 1 0.88 22.47 27.29
CA MET A 1 0.55 22.39 25.86
C MET A 1 -0.41 21.22 25.70
N PRO A 2 -1.54 21.34 24.99
CA PRO A 2 -2.42 20.20 24.75
C PRO A 2 -1.68 19.18 23.87
N LEU A 3 -1.85 17.89 24.18
CA LEU A 3 -1.33 16.80 23.35
C LEU A 3 -2.04 16.86 21.99
N PRO A 4 -1.32 16.64 20.86
CA PRO A 4 -1.98 16.52 19.56
C PRO A 4 -3.03 15.41 19.64
N GLN A 5 -4.29 15.73 19.34
CA GLN A 5 -5.28 14.68 19.12
C GLN A 5 -4.81 13.86 17.93
N GLU A 6 -4.73 12.54 18.10
CA GLU A 6 -4.48 11.64 16.98
C GLU A 6 -5.63 11.85 15.98
N LYS A 7 -5.29 12.40 14.80
CA LYS A 7 -6.26 12.50 13.71
C LYS A 7 -6.60 11.08 13.28
N ILE A 8 -7.88 10.73 13.45
CA ILE A 8 -8.46 9.52 12.89
C ILE A 8 -8.81 9.84 11.43
N TYR A 9 -8.08 9.23 10.52
CA TYR A 9 -8.32 9.30 9.08
C TYR A 9 -9.40 8.31 8.67
N THR A 10 -10.06 8.62 7.57
CA THR A 10 -11.13 7.84 6.96
C THR A 10 -10.79 7.51 5.52
N THR A 11 -11.63 6.70 4.88
CA THR A 11 -11.50 6.41 3.45
C THR A 11 -11.63 7.66 2.59
N ASP A 12 -12.39 8.67 3.03
CA ASP A 12 -12.54 9.93 2.30
C ASP A 12 -11.22 10.69 2.21
N ASP A 13 -10.39 10.63 3.25
CA ASP A 13 -9.05 11.23 3.25
C ASP A 13 -8.11 10.54 2.25
N ILE A 14 -8.25 9.22 2.06
CA ILE A 14 -7.50 8.47 1.04
C ILE A 14 -7.94 8.89 -0.36
N TYR A 15 -9.25 9.05 -0.60
CA TYR A 15 -9.76 9.47 -1.91
C TYR A 15 -9.45 10.92 -2.25
N ALA A 16 -9.22 11.76 -1.23
CA ALA A 16 -8.80 13.14 -1.40
C ALA A 16 -7.29 13.30 -1.71
N LEU A 17 -6.51 12.22 -1.72
CA LEU A 17 -5.08 12.29 -2.03
C LEU A 17 -4.83 12.80 -3.45
N PRO A 18 -3.82 13.66 -3.66
CA PRO A 18 -3.42 14.07 -4.99
C PRO A 18 -2.98 12.88 -5.86
N ASP A 19 -3.18 13.00 -7.17
CA ASP A 19 -2.69 12.03 -8.14
C ASP A 19 -1.21 11.70 -7.93
N GLY A 20 -0.89 10.42 -7.98
CA GLY A 20 0.47 9.91 -7.75
C GLY A 20 0.83 9.72 -6.27
N GLN A 21 0.00 10.18 -5.33
CA GLN A 21 0.14 9.83 -3.93
C GLN A 21 -0.69 8.58 -3.60
N ARG A 22 -0.10 7.72 -2.78
CA ARG A 22 -0.76 6.52 -2.29
C ARG A 22 -0.48 6.41 -0.80
N ALA A 23 -1.50 5.99 -0.07
CA ALA A 23 -1.39 5.69 1.34
C ALA A 23 -2.26 4.50 1.68
N GLU A 24 -1.95 3.86 2.81
CA GLU A 24 -2.75 2.82 3.41
C GLU A 24 -3.39 3.36 4.69
N LEU A 25 -4.67 3.02 4.90
CA LEU A 25 -5.39 3.36 6.11
C LEU A 25 -5.44 2.11 7.00
N ILE A 26 -4.77 2.17 8.14
CA ILE A 26 -4.69 1.06 9.11
C ILE A 26 -5.09 1.62 10.46
N ASP A 27 -6.18 1.09 11.04
CA ASP A 27 -6.71 1.50 12.35
C ASP A 27 -6.91 3.02 12.51
N GLY A 28 -7.39 3.68 11.46
CA GLY A 28 -7.61 5.13 11.44
C GLY A 28 -6.33 5.96 11.29
N GLN A 29 -5.18 5.33 11.03
CA GLN A 29 -3.92 6.00 10.76
C GLN A 29 -3.53 5.85 9.29
N MET A 30 -3.02 6.94 8.71
CA MET A 30 -2.62 6.99 7.32
C MET A 30 -1.11 6.76 7.17
N PHE A 31 -0.73 5.75 6.40
CA PHE A 31 0.64 5.37 6.11
C PHE A 31 0.98 5.69 4.65
N MET A 32 1.79 6.71 4.41
CA MET A 32 2.19 7.10 3.05
C MET A 32 3.10 6.04 2.43
N THR A 33 2.77 5.59 1.22
CA THR A 33 3.53 4.58 0.51
C THR A 33 4.78 5.22 -0.12
N ALA A 34 5.96 4.73 0.26
CA ALA A 34 7.20 5.11 -0.40
C ALA A 34 7.30 4.46 -1.80
N PRO A 35 7.91 5.13 -2.80
CA PRO A 35 8.17 4.51 -4.09
C PRO A 35 8.99 3.21 -3.95
N PRO A 36 8.57 2.10 -4.58
CA PRO A 36 9.27 0.83 -4.46
C PRO A 36 10.65 0.89 -5.12
N THR A 37 11.63 0.24 -4.50
CA THR A 37 12.97 0.12 -5.07
C THR A 37 13.03 -0.93 -6.18
N ARG A 38 14.05 -0.87 -7.03
CA ARG A 38 14.28 -1.92 -8.05
C ARG A 38 14.36 -3.32 -7.43
N LYS A 39 15.08 -3.47 -6.32
CA LYS A 39 15.20 -4.76 -5.61
C LYS A 39 13.84 -5.26 -5.10
N HIS A 40 13.00 -4.37 -4.59
CA HIS A 40 11.64 -4.71 -4.18
C HIS A 40 10.81 -5.21 -5.37
N GLN A 41 10.91 -4.54 -6.53
CA GLN A 41 10.19 -4.94 -7.74
C GLN A 41 10.66 -6.29 -8.30
N GLU A 42 11.97 -6.55 -8.29
CA GLU A 42 12.53 -7.84 -8.71
C GLU A 42 11.97 -8.99 -7.86
N ILE A 43 12.03 -8.86 -6.53
CA ILE A 43 11.57 -9.92 -5.61
C ILE A 43 10.07 -10.19 -5.77
N ILE A 44 9.25 -9.13 -5.82
CA ILE A 44 7.79 -9.30 -5.95
C ILE A 44 7.41 -9.81 -7.34
N GLY A 45 8.14 -9.42 -8.39
CA GLY A 45 7.94 -9.92 -9.74
C GLY A 45 8.13 -11.43 -9.83
N GLU A 46 9.21 -11.95 -9.25
CA GLU A 46 9.47 -13.40 -9.21
C GLU A 46 8.39 -14.15 -8.43
N LEU A 47 7.99 -13.63 -7.26
CA LEU A 47 6.93 -14.22 -6.44
C LEU A 47 5.60 -14.28 -7.20
N PHE A 48 5.24 -13.19 -7.88
CA PHE A 48 4.04 -13.10 -8.70
C PHE A 48 4.07 -14.15 -9.84
N ALA A 49 5.21 -14.29 -10.53
CA ALA A 49 5.35 -15.23 -11.63
C ALA A 49 5.12 -16.68 -11.17
N VAL A 50 5.73 -17.08 -10.06
CA VAL A 50 5.58 -18.43 -9.48
C VAL A 50 4.13 -18.71 -9.10
N ILE A 51 3.47 -17.79 -8.40
CA ILE A 51 2.06 -17.94 -8.00
C ILE A 51 1.16 -18.04 -9.23
N ARG A 52 1.38 -17.16 -10.22
CA ARG A 52 0.60 -17.16 -11.46
C ARG A 52 0.74 -18.48 -12.21
N GLU A 53 1.95 -18.99 -12.32
CA GLU A 53 2.22 -20.27 -13.00
C GLU A 53 1.53 -21.44 -12.29
N TYR A 54 1.61 -21.49 -10.96
CA TYR A 54 0.93 -22.52 -10.17
C TYR A 54 -0.58 -22.51 -10.41
N ILE A 55 -1.20 -21.33 -10.35
CA ILE A 55 -2.65 -21.17 -10.60
C ILE A 55 -3.02 -21.65 -12.01
N LEU A 56 -2.22 -21.34 -13.03
CA LEU A 56 -2.51 -21.75 -14.41
C LEU A 56 -2.41 -23.27 -14.62
N ARG A 57 -1.49 -23.94 -13.92
CA ARG A 57 -1.29 -25.39 -14.03
C ARG A 57 -2.36 -26.22 -13.28
N HIS A 58 -3.09 -25.62 -12.35
CA HIS A 58 -4.07 -26.29 -11.48
C HIS A 58 -5.49 -25.76 -11.65
N LYS A 59 -5.76 -25.09 -12.77
CA LYS A 59 -7.11 -24.69 -13.19
C LYS A 59 -7.79 -25.77 -14.01
#